data_AF-A0A2V9CX80-F1
#
_entry.id   AF-A0A2V9CX80-F1
#
_cell.length_a   1.000
_cell.length_b   1.000
_cell.length_c   1.000
_cell.angle_alpha   90.00
_cell.angle_beta   90.00
_cell.angle_gamma   90.00
#
_symmetry.space_group_name_H-M   'P 1'
#
loop_
_entity.id
_entity.type
_entity.pdbx_description
1 polymer ?
#
loop_
_entity_poly.entity_id
_entity_poly.type
_entity_poly.pdbx_seq_one_letter_code
_entity_poly.pdbx_strand_id
1 'polypeptide(L)'
;MKRNTGIVFLVAVALAAFVYFYDVKRKPASDTSSASSKPAFSLTSTDVKQIKIQRTGLAMNFERKSDGWYMTQPRSLRAESLALDGIASELSFVSVDRTFPATPDNLNSFGLKDPTLTVDFMLNNGTSHELRFGSKDFSASSIYALIDDGKQISLIPDSVYSSANKSPDDFRDKALTTFSVSDANFFDLVNSSGEISGTKKDNNWTLSKPRAVGGDRSKIDALLGAVGTGQITKFVSDTNASLAKYGLDKPAVRFQAKLADGKSIQLEVGKKEGADYYARDLSRPGVFQINDNLHAILSDKYFDLRDKQITHIMPDDVTRAEVHNLNETFACVKGSGSGLVLEQSADKTADKKAAPPSCPDFIGELGEDQADEVYDTPPASIAKELAKPAVQITVTDKNGKKSQLIFSGITGDSIYGRSDSSPAIFKFAKRVFDEVNFPQPK
;
A
#
# COMPACT_ATOMS: atom_id res chain seq x y z
N MET A 1 49.15 -34.19 42.11
CA MET A 1 47.83 -33.70 41.68
C MET A 1 47.30 -34.59 40.55
N LYS A 2 46.47 -35.61 40.85
CA LYS A 2 45.84 -36.51 39.84
C LYS A 2 44.84 -37.52 40.46
N ARG A 3 44.03 -37.12 41.46
CA ARG A 3 43.01 -38.00 42.07
C ARG A 3 41.58 -37.46 42.07
N ASN A 4 41.34 -36.22 41.65
CA ASN A 4 39.99 -35.63 41.68
C ASN A 4 39.29 -35.58 40.30
N THR A 5 40.03 -35.70 39.19
CA THR A 5 39.43 -35.64 37.84
C THR A 5 38.54 -36.85 37.54
N GLY A 6 38.91 -38.05 38.03
CA GLY A 6 38.11 -39.26 37.82
C GLY A 6 36.77 -39.25 38.57
N ILE A 7 36.75 -38.66 39.76
CA ILE A 7 35.53 -38.52 40.56
C ILE A 7 34.58 -37.51 39.90
N VAL A 8 35.10 -36.38 39.43
CA VAL A 8 34.28 -35.38 38.71
C VAL A 8 33.71 -35.95 37.42
N PHE A 9 34.47 -36.75 36.67
CA PHE A 9 33.98 -37.41 35.46
C PHE A 9 32.87 -38.43 35.77
N LEU A 10 33.03 -39.23 36.83
CA LEU A 10 31.99 -40.18 37.26
C LEU A 10 30.70 -39.46 37.70
N VAL A 11 30.81 -38.33 38.41
CA VAL A 11 29.65 -37.52 38.79
C VAL A 11 28.98 -36.89 37.56
N ALA A 12 29.75 -36.41 36.59
CA ALA A 12 29.20 -35.86 35.35
C ALA A 12 28.47 -36.92 34.52
N VAL A 13 29.02 -38.14 34.43
CA VAL A 13 28.35 -39.27 33.75
C VAL A 13 27.10 -39.70 34.50
N ALA A 14 27.12 -39.73 35.83
CA ALA A 14 25.94 -40.04 36.64
C ALA A 14 24.83 -38.98 36.49
N LEU A 15 25.19 -37.70 36.45
CA LEU A 15 24.25 -36.60 36.20
C LEU A 15 23.71 -36.61 34.77
N ALA A 16 24.56 -36.88 33.78
CA ALA A 16 24.12 -37.02 32.39
C ALA A 16 23.20 -38.24 32.20
N ALA A 17 23.50 -39.36 32.85
CA ALA A 17 22.63 -40.53 32.87
C ALA A 17 21.32 -40.26 33.63
N PHE A 18 21.37 -39.50 34.71
CA PHE A 18 20.19 -39.06 35.45
C PHE A 18 19.32 -38.16 34.58
N VAL A 19 19.86 -37.10 33.98
CA VAL A 19 19.13 -36.21 33.04
C VAL A 19 18.61 -37.01 31.85
N TYR A 20 19.39 -37.91 31.26
CA TYR A 20 18.90 -38.77 30.18
C TYR A 20 17.74 -39.67 30.62
N PHE A 21 17.81 -40.29 31.80
CA PHE A 21 16.72 -41.12 32.30
C PHE A 21 15.51 -40.31 32.77
N TYR A 22 15.71 -39.07 33.24
CA TYR A 22 14.68 -38.23 33.85
C TYR A 22 14.04 -37.22 32.89
N ASP A 23 14.71 -36.80 31.80
CA ASP A 23 14.18 -35.92 30.74
C ASP A 23 13.92 -36.67 29.42
N VAL A 24 14.72 -37.67 29.05
CA VAL A 24 14.55 -38.40 27.77
C VAL A 24 13.68 -39.64 27.93
N LYS A 25 13.69 -40.29 29.11
CA LYS A 25 12.85 -41.46 29.43
C LYS A 25 11.61 -41.17 30.25
N ARG A 26 11.55 -40.06 31.01
CA ARG A 26 10.25 -39.41 31.19
C ARG A 26 9.97 -38.69 29.88
N LYS A 27 9.25 -39.37 28.99
CA LYS A 27 8.24 -38.65 28.21
C LYS A 27 7.59 -37.68 29.21
N PRO A 28 7.32 -36.40 28.88
CA PRO A 28 6.33 -35.67 29.66
C PRO A 28 5.19 -36.67 29.88
N ALA A 29 4.62 -36.73 31.08
CA ALA A 29 3.35 -37.40 31.23
C ALA A 29 2.45 -36.69 30.21
N SER A 30 2.41 -37.24 29.01
CA SER A 30 1.41 -37.03 28.01
C SER A 30 0.23 -37.50 28.81
N ASP A 31 -0.50 -36.53 29.36
CA ASP A 31 -1.83 -36.76 29.84
C ASP A 31 -2.44 -37.68 28.81
N THR A 32 -2.72 -38.89 29.29
CA THR A 32 -3.26 -39.95 28.47
C THR A 32 -4.69 -39.53 28.19
N SER A 33 -4.80 -38.64 27.23
CA SER A 33 -5.98 -38.26 26.48
C SER A 33 -5.55 -38.29 25.03
N SER A 34 -5.17 -39.48 24.57
CA SER A 34 -5.41 -39.87 23.19
C SER A 34 -6.91 -39.92 22.95
N ALA A 35 -7.58 -38.77 23.03
CA ALA A 35 -8.71 -38.50 22.18
C ALA A 35 -8.06 -38.20 20.83
N SER A 36 -8.11 -39.15 19.90
CA SER A 36 -7.88 -38.85 18.50
C SER A 36 -8.81 -37.67 18.17
N SER A 37 -8.26 -36.47 17.98
CA SER A 37 -9.07 -35.28 17.69
C SER A 37 -9.72 -35.52 16.34
N LYS A 38 -10.99 -35.88 16.34
CA LYS A 38 -11.72 -36.16 15.10
C LYS A 38 -12.14 -34.84 14.49
N PRO A 39 -12.03 -34.67 13.16
CA PRO A 39 -12.63 -33.53 12.49
C PRO A 39 -14.11 -33.44 12.86
N ALA A 40 -14.58 -32.23 13.19
CA ALA A 40 -15.99 -31.97 13.44
C ALA A 40 -16.82 -32.09 12.15
N PHE A 41 -16.21 -31.74 11.00
CA PHE A 41 -16.83 -31.79 9.69
C PHE A 41 -15.87 -32.41 8.66
N SER A 42 -16.44 -32.94 7.58
CA SER A 42 -15.71 -33.43 6.42
C SER A 42 -15.97 -32.52 5.22
N LEU A 43 -15.27 -31.40 5.16
CA LEU A 43 -15.40 -30.36 4.13
C LEU A 43 -14.07 -29.66 3.88
N THR A 44 -13.97 -28.92 2.78
CA THR A 44 -12.93 -27.92 2.52
C THR A 44 -13.52 -26.52 2.63
N SER A 45 -12.68 -25.50 2.83
CA SER A 45 -13.15 -24.11 2.94
C SER A 45 -13.91 -23.61 1.70
N THR A 46 -13.60 -24.13 0.52
CA THR A 46 -14.27 -23.81 -0.75
C THR A 46 -15.64 -24.44 -0.88
N ASP A 47 -15.95 -25.47 -0.08
CA ASP A 47 -17.27 -26.10 -0.07
C ASP A 47 -18.33 -25.22 0.58
N VAL A 48 -17.94 -24.30 1.46
CA VAL A 48 -18.85 -23.40 2.17
C VAL A 48 -19.44 -22.37 1.21
N LYS A 49 -20.77 -22.41 1.05
CA LYS A 49 -21.54 -21.52 0.17
C LYS A 49 -22.20 -20.38 0.92
N GLN A 50 -22.71 -20.65 2.12
CA GLN A 50 -23.38 -19.66 2.96
C GLN A 50 -22.92 -19.80 4.40
N ILE A 51 -22.82 -18.67 5.10
CA ILE A 51 -22.54 -18.59 6.53
C ILE A 51 -23.61 -17.70 7.14
N LYS A 52 -24.24 -18.14 8.21
CA LYS A 52 -25.20 -17.39 9.00
C LYS A 52 -24.66 -17.27 10.42
N ILE A 53 -24.53 -16.04 10.89
CA ILE A 53 -24.06 -15.71 12.24
C ILE A 53 -25.25 -15.13 12.99
N GLN A 54 -25.67 -15.82 14.05
CA GLN A 54 -26.81 -15.42 14.88
C GLN A 54 -26.31 -15.09 16.27
N ARG A 55 -26.67 -13.89 16.76
CA ARG A 55 -26.41 -13.43 18.12
C ARG A 55 -27.65 -12.81 18.71
N THR A 56 -27.65 -12.59 20.02
CA THR A 56 -28.76 -11.92 20.71
C THR A 56 -29.09 -10.57 20.03
N GLY A 57 -30.25 -10.51 19.36
CA GLY A 57 -30.75 -9.30 18.67
C GLY A 57 -30.15 -9.01 17.30
N LEU A 58 -29.28 -9.87 16.75
CA LEU A 58 -28.65 -9.66 15.44
C LEU A 58 -28.49 -10.98 14.67
N ALA A 59 -28.98 -11.00 13.43
CA ALA A 59 -28.69 -12.07 12.48
C ALA A 59 -28.00 -11.48 11.25
N MET A 60 -26.90 -12.10 10.84
CA MET A 60 -26.17 -11.77 9.62
C MET A 60 -26.10 -13.00 8.75
N ASN A 61 -26.50 -12.86 7.48
CA ASN A 61 -26.42 -13.94 6.51
C ASN A 61 -25.42 -13.52 5.42
N PHE A 62 -24.54 -14.44 5.06
CA PHE A 62 -23.52 -14.25 4.06
C PHE A 62 -23.61 -15.34 3.00
N GLU A 63 -23.46 -14.95 1.75
CA GLU A 63 -23.46 -15.84 0.59
C GLU A 63 -22.22 -15.59 -0.26
N ARG A 64 -21.53 -16.68 -0.61
CA ARG A 64 -20.39 -16.66 -1.52
C ARG A 64 -20.91 -16.67 -2.95
N LYS A 65 -20.50 -15.67 -3.74
CA LYS A 65 -20.75 -15.55 -5.18
C LYS A 65 -19.42 -15.68 -5.94
N SER A 66 -19.49 -15.63 -7.28
CA SER A 66 -18.30 -15.76 -8.14
C SER A 66 -17.25 -14.67 -7.93
N ASP A 67 -17.68 -13.48 -7.49
CA ASP A 67 -16.83 -12.30 -7.31
C ASP A 67 -16.54 -11.96 -5.84
N GLY A 68 -16.92 -12.85 -4.90
CA GLY A 68 -16.65 -12.71 -3.47
C GLY A 68 -17.87 -12.92 -2.59
N TRP A 69 -17.76 -12.51 -1.32
CA TRP A 69 -18.82 -12.66 -0.33
C TRP A 69 -19.77 -11.46 -0.32
N TYR A 70 -21.06 -11.75 -0.09
CA TYR A 70 -22.11 -10.76 0.07
C TYR A 70 -22.87 -11.00 1.37
N MET A 71 -23.09 -9.93 2.14
CA MET A 71 -24.08 -9.93 3.20
C MET A 71 -25.46 -9.83 2.55
N THR A 72 -26.38 -10.73 2.87
CA THR A 72 -27.77 -10.72 2.37
C THR A 72 -28.76 -10.28 3.45
N GLN A 73 -28.38 -10.40 4.73
CA GLN A 73 -29.12 -9.87 5.88
C GLN A 73 -28.14 -9.26 6.90
N PRO A 74 -28.51 -8.17 7.59
CA PRO A 74 -29.81 -7.46 7.50
C PRO A 74 -29.96 -6.61 6.23
N ARG A 75 -28.88 -6.43 5.46
CA ARG A 75 -28.88 -5.66 4.20
C ARG A 75 -28.04 -6.37 3.15
N SER A 76 -28.37 -6.11 1.88
CA SER A 76 -27.65 -6.63 0.73
C SER A 76 -26.43 -5.75 0.42
N LEU A 77 -25.24 -6.17 0.81
CA LEU A 77 -23.97 -5.45 0.65
C LEU A 77 -22.84 -6.41 0.24
N ARG A 78 -21.73 -5.92 -0.31
CA ARG A 78 -20.48 -6.69 -0.30
C ARG A 78 -20.02 -6.91 1.15
N ALA A 79 -19.50 -8.10 1.41
CA ALA A 79 -18.96 -8.48 2.72
C ALA A 79 -17.44 -8.57 2.67
N GLU A 80 -16.83 -8.56 3.86
CA GLU A 80 -15.40 -8.73 4.03
C GLU A 80 -15.01 -10.19 3.75
N SER A 81 -14.52 -10.45 2.53
CA SER A 81 -14.16 -11.79 2.09
C SER A 81 -13.09 -12.41 2.98
N LEU A 82 -12.08 -11.65 3.43
CA LEU A 82 -11.00 -12.20 4.25
C LEU A 82 -11.51 -12.74 5.58
N ALA A 83 -12.47 -12.05 6.20
CA ALA A 83 -13.08 -12.48 7.46
C ALA A 83 -13.90 -13.76 7.28
N LEU A 84 -14.70 -13.85 6.22
CA LEU A 84 -15.59 -14.99 5.96
C LEU A 84 -14.85 -16.21 5.43
N ASP A 85 -13.82 -16.01 4.60
CA ASP A 85 -12.92 -17.08 4.18
C ASP A 85 -12.12 -17.63 5.36
N GLY A 86 -11.72 -16.79 6.31
CA GLY A 86 -11.13 -17.20 7.58
C GLY A 86 -12.05 -18.15 8.36
N ILE A 87 -13.31 -17.78 8.55
CA ILE A 87 -14.31 -18.65 9.21
C ILE A 87 -14.49 -19.96 8.43
N ALA A 88 -14.65 -19.91 7.11
CA ALA A 88 -14.79 -21.11 6.29
C ALA A 88 -13.56 -22.04 6.39
N SER A 89 -12.37 -21.48 6.52
CA SER A 89 -11.14 -22.24 6.74
C SER A 89 -11.09 -22.87 8.13
N GLU A 90 -11.42 -22.11 9.18
CA GLU A 90 -11.48 -22.64 10.55
C GLU A 90 -12.51 -23.79 10.65
N LEU A 91 -13.67 -23.67 9.99
CA LEU A 91 -14.67 -24.73 9.90
C LEU A 91 -14.14 -26.02 9.24
N SER A 92 -13.20 -25.91 8.29
CA SER A 92 -12.62 -27.07 7.60
C SER A 92 -11.59 -27.83 8.44
N PHE A 93 -11.02 -27.20 9.48
CA PHE A 93 -9.99 -27.79 10.32
C PHE A 93 -10.43 -28.00 11.78
N VAL A 94 -11.63 -27.56 12.15
CA VAL A 94 -12.12 -27.71 13.52
C VAL A 94 -12.21 -29.18 13.92
N SER A 95 -11.62 -29.50 15.07
CA SER A 95 -11.57 -30.84 15.65
C SER A 95 -12.27 -30.89 16.99
N VAL A 96 -12.88 -32.04 17.29
CA VAL A 96 -13.47 -32.33 18.59
C VAL A 96 -12.40 -32.96 19.49
N ASP A 97 -12.04 -32.25 20.55
CA ASP A 97 -11.03 -32.70 21.51
C ASP A 97 -11.64 -33.66 22.53
N ARG A 98 -12.82 -33.33 23.04
CA ARG A 98 -13.55 -34.11 24.07
C ARG A 98 -15.04 -33.99 23.87
N THR A 99 -15.80 -34.98 24.34
CA THR A 99 -17.26 -34.93 24.34
C THR A 99 -17.86 -35.22 25.71
N PHE A 100 -19.05 -34.66 25.95
CA PHE A 100 -19.84 -34.82 27.17
C PHE A 100 -21.29 -35.14 26.80
N PRO A 101 -22.04 -35.88 27.63
CA PRO A 101 -23.47 -36.09 27.41
C PRO A 101 -24.25 -34.76 27.46
N ALA A 102 -25.18 -34.54 26.53
CA ALA A 102 -26.05 -33.35 26.51
C ALA A 102 -27.24 -33.46 27.48
N THR A 103 -26.97 -33.67 28.77
CA THR A 103 -28.01 -33.63 29.82
C THR A 103 -28.43 -32.19 30.13
N PRO A 104 -29.65 -31.95 30.66
CA PRO A 104 -30.08 -30.61 31.07
C PRO A 104 -29.08 -29.89 31.99
N ASP A 105 -28.49 -30.61 32.94
CA ASP A 105 -27.49 -30.04 33.86
C ASP A 105 -26.19 -29.63 33.14
N ASN A 106 -25.71 -30.44 32.19
CA ASN A 106 -24.52 -30.13 31.40
C ASN A 106 -24.78 -28.98 30.43
N LEU A 107 -25.94 -28.96 29.76
CA LEU A 107 -26.34 -27.86 28.88
C LEU A 107 -26.39 -26.54 29.65
N ASN A 108 -26.90 -26.55 30.88
CA ASN A 108 -26.91 -25.37 31.75
C ASN A 108 -25.49 -25.00 32.20
N SER A 109 -24.70 -25.96 32.70
CA SER A 109 -23.37 -25.74 33.25
C SER A 109 -22.35 -25.28 32.20
N PHE A 110 -22.51 -25.70 30.95
CA PHE A 110 -21.64 -25.32 29.83
C PHE A 110 -22.20 -24.17 29.00
N GLY A 111 -23.28 -23.50 29.44
CA GLY A 111 -23.82 -22.30 28.77
C GLY A 111 -24.52 -22.57 27.42
N LEU A 112 -24.93 -23.81 27.16
CA LEU A 112 -25.57 -24.25 25.92
C LEU A 112 -27.11 -24.31 26.02
N LYS A 113 -27.67 -24.00 27.19
CA LYS A 113 -29.13 -23.87 27.37
C LYS A 113 -29.70 -22.71 26.54
N ASP A 114 -29.03 -21.57 26.57
CA ASP A 114 -29.42 -20.34 25.86
C ASP A 114 -28.18 -19.78 25.13
N PRO A 115 -27.73 -20.41 24.03
CA PRO A 115 -26.51 -20.02 23.33
C PRO A 115 -26.64 -18.60 22.76
N THR A 116 -25.62 -17.78 23.00
CA THR A 116 -25.60 -16.35 22.58
C THR A 116 -24.96 -16.12 21.22
N LEU A 117 -24.30 -17.14 20.66
CA LEU A 117 -23.75 -17.17 19.32
C LEU A 117 -24.04 -18.53 18.69
N THR A 118 -24.59 -18.51 17.48
CA THR A 118 -24.74 -19.67 16.61
C THR A 118 -24.13 -19.35 15.25
N VAL A 119 -23.44 -20.32 14.66
CA VAL A 119 -22.96 -20.28 13.28
C VAL A 119 -23.61 -21.43 12.52
N ASP A 120 -24.47 -21.10 11.55
CA ASP A 120 -24.95 -22.07 10.56
C ASP A 120 -24.16 -21.89 9.28
N PHE A 121 -23.91 -22.97 8.56
CA PHE A 121 -23.32 -22.88 7.23
C PHE A 121 -23.88 -23.94 6.31
N MET A 122 -23.99 -23.58 5.03
CA MET A 122 -24.47 -24.46 3.98
C MET A 122 -23.36 -24.70 2.96
N LEU A 123 -23.19 -25.96 2.58
CA LEU A 123 -22.22 -26.39 1.59
C LEU A 123 -22.78 -26.30 0.17
N ASN A 124 -21.90 -26.36 -0.82
CA ASN A 124 -22.26 -26.34 -2.25
C ASN A 124 -23.20 -27.50 -2.65
N ASN A 125 -23.11 -28.65 -1.95
CA ASN A 125 -23.98 -29.82 -2.18
C ASN A 125 -25.35 -29.71 -1.49
N GLY A 126 -25.63 -28.62 -0.76
CA GLY A 126 -26.87 -28.40 -0.02
C GLY A 126 -26.87 -28.94 1.42
N THR A 127 -25.85 -29.66 1.85
CA THR A 127 -25.70 -30.06 3.26
C THR A 127 -25.57 -28.81 4.12
N SER A 128 -26.29 -28.78 5.24
CA SER A 128 -26.24 -27.67 6.21
C SER A 128 -25.79 -28.19 7.56
N HIS A 129 -25.01 -27.37 8.26
CA HIS A 129 -24.52 -27.65 9.60
C HIS A 129 -24.80 -26.48 10.54
N GLU A 130 -24.92 -26.77 11.83
CA GLU A 130 -25.13 -25.80 12.90
C GLU A 130 -24.06 -25.96 13.99
N LEU A 131 -23.49 -24.84 14.43
CA LEU A 131 -22.61 -24.75 15.60
C LEU A 131 -23.21 -23.80 16.62
N ARG A 132 -23.67 -24.32 17.75
CA ARG A 132 -24.16 -23.52 18.89
C ARG A 132 -23.08 -23.46 19.96
N PHE A 133 -22.68 -22.25 20.35
CA PHE A 133 -21.57 -22.05 21.27
C PHE A 133 -22.05 -21.74 22.70
N GLY A 134 -21.39 -22.36 23.67
CA GLY A 134 -21.61 -22.16 25.10
C GLY A 134 -20.46 -21.37 25.74
N SER A 135 -20.09 -21.77 26.95
CA SER A 135 -19.01 -21.16 27.72
C SER A 135 -17.64 -21.62 27.21
N LYS A 136 -16.62 -20.76 27.38
CA LYS A 136 -15.22 -21.16 27.22
C LYS A 136 -14.80 -22.10 28.34
N ASP A 137 -13.79 -22.93 28.06
CA ASP A 137 -13.14 -23.76 29.06
C ASP A 137 -12.26 -22.91 30.00
N PHE A 138 -11.66 -23.54 31.01
CA PHE A 138 -10.83 -22.84 32.00
C PHE A 138 -9.59 -22.16 31.39
N SER A 139 -9.02 -22.75 30.33
CA SER A 139 -7.87 -22.17 29.64
C SER A 139 -8.23 -21.04 28.67
N ALA A 140 -9.53 -20.90 28.35
CA ALA A 140 -10.08 -20.02 27.33
C ALA A 140 -9.60 -20.29 25.89
N SER A 141 -8.88 -21.41 25.64
CA SER A 141 -8.46 -21.84 24.30
C SER A 141 -9.50 -22.72 23.60
N SER A 142 -10.45 -23.28 24.37
CA SER A 142 -11.51 -24.13 23.85
C SER A 142 -12.88 -23.62 24.30
N ILE A 143 -13.91 -24.05 23.59
CA ILE A 143 -15.28 -23.69 23.84
C ILE A 143 -16.19 -24.93 23.76
N TYR A 144 -17.16 -25.00 24.66
CA TYR A 144 -18.19 -26.03 24.58
C TYR A 144 -19.17 -25.68 23.46
N ALA A 145 -19.47 -26.63 22.58
CA ALA A 145 -20.35 -26.45 21.44
C ALA A 145 -21.29 -27.65 21.24
N LEU A 146 -22.50 -27.39 20.75
CA LEU A 146 -23.33 -28.40 20.10
C LEU A 146 -23.09 -28.31 18.59
N ILE A 147 -22.85 -29.46 17.98
CA ILE A 147 -22.67 -29.62 16.54
C ILE A 147 -23.93 -30.31 16.01
N ASP A 148 -24.61 -29.67 15.06
CA ASP A 148 -25.88 -30.11 14.49
C ASP A 148 -26.93 -30.45 15.57
N ASP A 149 -27.67 -31.55 15.39
CA ASP A 149 -28.61 -32.10 16.37
C ASP A 149 -27.92 -32.99 17.43
N GLY A 150 -26.59 -32.91 17.52
CA GLY A 150 -25.75 -33.82 18.27
C GLY A 150 -26.18 -34.02 19.72
N LYS A 151 -26.33 -35.28 20.13
CA LYS A 151 -26.64 -35.69 21.52
C LYS A 151 -25.47 -35.50 22.50
N GLN A 152 -24.34 -34.98 22.02
CA GLN A 152 -23.12 -34.76 22.78
C GLN A 152 -22.70 -33.31 22.66
N ILE A 153 -22.22 -32.77 23.78
CA ILE A 153 -21.53 -31.49 23.86
C ILE A 153 -20.07 -31.74 23.52
N SER A 154 -19.54 -31.03 22.53
CA SER A 154 -18.16 -31.12 22.09
C SER A 154 -17.33 -29.99 22.67
N LEU A 155 -16.11 -30.28 23.08
CA LEU A 155 -15.09 -29.28 23.34
C LEU A 155 -14.25 -29.10 22.06
N ILE A 156 -14.27 -27.90 21.50
CA ILE A 156 -13.59 -27.55 20.25
C ILE A 156 -12.70 -26.31 20.46
N PRO A 157 -11.68 -26.06 19.60
CA PRO A 157 -10.93 -24.80 19.62
C PRO A 157 -11.83 -23.57 19.52
N ASP A 158 -11.46 -22.47 20.20
CA ASP A 158 -12.27 -21.25 20.26
C ASP A 158 -12.22 -20.37 18.98
N SER A 159 -11.42 -20.76 17.98
CA SER A 159 -11.15 -19.96 16.78
C SER A 159 -12.41 -19.56 16.02
N VAL A 160 -13.28 -20.52 15.71
CA VAL A 160 -14.55 -20.26 15.00
C VAL A 160 -15.43 -19.29 15.79
N TYR A 161 -15.51 -19.46 17.11
CA TYR A 161 -16.25 -18.54 17.98
C TYR A 161 -15.65 -17.14 17.93
N SER A 162 -14.34 -17.01 18.10
CA SER A 162 -13.64 -15.73 18.14
C SER A 162 -13.74 -14.97 16.80
N SER A 163 -13.61 -15.67 15.68
CA SER A 163 -13.78 -15.11 14.34
C SER A 163 -15.24 -14.74 14.05
N ALA A 164 -16.19 -15.58 14.46
CA ALA A 164 -17.61 -15.32 14.29
C ALA A 164 -18.19 -14.33 15.29
N ASN A 165 -17.49 -13.95 16.37
CA ASN A 165 -17.94 -13.01 17.41
C ASN A 165 -17.44 -11.56 17.22
N LYS A 166 -16.98 -11.17 16.03
CA LYS A 166 -16.52 -9.81 15.69
C LYS A 166 -17.65 -8.77 15.57
N SER A 167 -17.34 -7.48 15.42
CA SER A 167 -18.37 -6.45 15.17
C SER A 167 -19.09 -6.70 13.83
N PRO A 168 -20.36 -6.31 13.65
CA PRO A 168 -21.01 -6.36 12.33
C PRO A 168 -20.21 -5.64 11.24
N ASP A 169 -19.55 -4.55 11.60
CA ASP A 169 -18.69 -3.77 10.69
C ASP A 169 -17.43 -4.53 10.25
N ASP A 170 -16.98 -5.54 10.99
CA ASP A 170 -15.85 -6.39 10.60
C ASP A 170 -16.20 -7.38 9.49
N PHE A 171 -17.50 -7.56 9.21
CA PHE A 171 -17.98 -8.37 8.11
C PHE A 171 -18.41 -7.56 6.89
N ARG A 172 -18.28 -6.23 6.94
CA ARG A 172 -18.58 -5.35 5.80
C ARG A 172 -17.32 -5.13 4.98
N ASP A 173 -17.48 -5.06 3.67
CA ASP A 173 -16.38 -4.72 2.76
C ASP A 173 -15.79 -3.34 3.12
N LYS A 174 -14.54 -3.34 3.59
CA LYS A 174 -13.82 -2.14 4.03
C LYS A 174 -13.09 -1.45 2.87
N ALA A 175 -13.19 -1.93 1.63
CA ALA A 175 -12.62 -1.23 0.49
C ALA A 175 -13.30 0.13 0.30
N LEU A 176 -12.49 1.19 0.17
CA LEU A 176 -12.98 2.54 -0.09
C LEU A 176 -13.55 2.63 -1.50
N THR A 177 -12.78 2.15 -2.48
CA THR A 177 -13.16 2.01 -3.88
C THR A 177 -12.51 0.73 -4.43
N THR A 178 -12.67 0.45 -5.71
CA THR A 178 -11.94 -0.64 -6.38
C THR A 178 -11.73 -0.28 -7.85
N PHE A 179 -10.48 0.04 -8.21
CA PHE A 179 -10.03 0.23 -9.59
C PHE A 179 -8.51 0.08 -9.70
N SER A 180 -8.00 -0.20 -10.91
CA SER A 180 -6.56 -0.19 -11.18
C SER A 180 -6.11 1.20 -11.64
N VAL A 181 -4.94 1.65 -11.16
CA VAL A 181 -4.31 2.91 -11.59
C VAL A 181 -4.09 2.94 -13.10
N SER A 182 -3.84 1.78 -13.73
CA SER A 182 -3.69 1.67 -15.18
C SER A 182 -4.93 2.12 -15.95
N ASP A 183 -6.11 1.93 -15.36
CA ASP A 183 -7.40 2.14 -16.01
C ASP A 183 -7.84 3.60 -15.90
N ALA A 184 -7.21 4.39 -15.03
CA ALA A 184 -7.52 5.80 -14.87
C ALA A 184 -6.93 6.63 -16.03
N ASN A 185 -7.80 7.35 -16.72
CA ASN A 185 -7.43 8.23 -17.84
C ASN A 185 -7.59 9.73 -17.51
N PHE A 186 -8.29 10.03 -16.43
CA PHE A 186 -8.54 11.39 -15.96
C PHE A 186 -8.73 11.41 -14.45
N PHE A 187 -8.26 12.46 -13.80
CA PHE A 187 -8.65 12.80 -12.44
C PHE A 187 -8.92 14.30 -12.28
N ASP A 188 -9.75 14.62 -11.30
CA ASP A 188 -9.99 15.96 -10.79
C ASP A 188 -9.88 15.95 -9.27
N LEU A 189 -9.08 16.85 -8.72
CA LEU A 189 -8.86 17.02 -7.28
C LEU A 189 -9.14 18.48 -6.91
N VAL A 190 -10.17 18.70 -6.11
CA VAL A 190 -10.49 19.99 -5.51
C VAL A 190 -10.20 19.91 -4.02
N ASN A 191 -9.25 20.69 -3.54
CA ASN A 191 -8.92 20.80 -2.12
C ASN A 191 -8.61 22.26 -1.74
N SER A 192 -8.06 22.48 -0.56
CA SER A 192 -7.70 23.83 -0.08
C SER A 192 -6.65 24.55 -0.95
N SER A 193 -5.88 23.81 -1.75
CA SER A 193 -4.88 24.35 -2.67
C SER A 193 -5.46 24.76 -4.03
N GLY A 194 -6.73 24.47 -4.30
CA GLY A 194 -7.42 24.78 -5.55
C GLY A 194 -7.89 23.53 -6.30
N GLU A 195 -8.13 23.68 -7.60
CA GLU A 195 -8.56 22.62 -8.51
C GLU A 195 -7.36 22.15 -9.36
N ILE A 196 -7.12 20.84 -9.36
CA ILE A 196 -6.07 20.18 -10.11
C ILE A 196 -6.72 19.08 -10.96
N SER A 197 -6.62 19.20 -12.27
CA SER A 197 -7.17 18.19 -13.19
C SER A 197 -6.06 17.64 -14.06
N GLY A 198 -5.96 16.31 -14.16
CA GLY A 198 -4.98 15.62 -15.00
C GLY A 198 -5.63 14.70 -16.01
N THR A 199 -5.05 14.63 -17.21
CA THR A 199 -5.45 13.70 -18.27
C THR A 199 -4.26 12.86 -18.68
N LYS A 200 -4.49 11.56 -18.88
CA LYS A 200 -3.49 10.60 -19.35
C LYS A 200 -3.61 10.40 -20.85
N LYS A 201 -2.50 10.50 -21.56
CA LYS A 201 -2.38 10.16 -22.98
C LYS A 201 -1.04 9.47 -23.23
N ASP A 202 -1.05 8.34 -23.95
CA ASP A 202 0.17 7.58 -24.26
C ASP A 202 1.03 7.29 -23.02
N ASN A 203 0.37 6.94 -21.90
CA ASN A 203 0.97 6.73 -20.57
C ASN A 203 1.63 7.95 -19.90
N ASN A 204 1.48 9.14 -20.46
CA ASN A 204 1.96 10.38 -19.87
C ASN A 204 0.80 11.20 -19.30
N TRP A 205 1.02 11.77 -18.12
CA TRP A 205 0.07 12.66 -17.49
C TRP A 205 0.34 14.10 -17.90
N THR A 206 -0.73 14.82 -18.25
CA THR A 206 -0.72 16.28 -18.42
C THR A 206 -1.70 16.88 -17.42
N LEU A 207 -1.20 17.73 -16.53
CA LEU A 207 -2.07 18.56 -15.70
C LEU A 207 -2.62 19.68 -16.57
N SER A 208 -3.93 19.93 -16.50
CA SER A 208 -4.63 20.95 -17.30
C SER A 208 -5.12 22.12 -16.44
N LYS A 209 -5.32 21.91 -15.13
CA LYS A 209 -5.68 22.95 -14.17
C LYS A 209 -4.67 23.02 -13.01
N PRO A 210 -4.36 24.23 -12.51
CA PRO A 210 -4.79 25.53 -13.04
C PRO A 210 -4.12 25.91 -14.37
N ARG A 211 -3.09 25.17 -14.81
CA ARG A 211 -2.36 25.41 -16.07
C ARG A 211 -1.89 24.10 -16.69
N ALA A 212 -1.68 24.12 -18.00
CA ALA A 212 -1.20 23.00 -18.80
C ALA A 212 0.31 22.75 -18.58
N VAL A 213 0.68 21.66 -17.91
CA VAL A 213 2.08 21.21 -17.71
C VAL A 213 2.16 19.68 -17.67
N GLY A 214 3.38 19.14 -17.80
CA GLY A 214 3.63 17.73 -17.52
C GLY A 214 3.28 17.37 -16.08
N GLY A 215 2.69 16.20 -15.87
CA GLY A 215 2.42 15.66 -14.54
C GLY A 215 3.53 14.70 -14.11
N ASP A 216 3.89 14.76 -12.83
CA ASP A 216 4.74 13.74 -12.22
C ASP A 216 3.93 12.44 -12.12
N ARG A 217 4.30 11.49 -12.97
CA ARG A 217 3.61 10.20 -13.06
C ARG A 217 3.64 9.45 -11.74
N SER A 218 4.77 9.42 -11.04
CA SER A 218 4.92 8.68 -9.79
C SER A 218 4.00 9.25 -8.71
N LYS A 219 3.89 10.58 -8.63
CA LYS A 219 3.01 11.27 -7.68
C LYS A 219 1.54 11.10 -8.01
N ILE A 220 1.17 11.20 -9.28
CA ILE A 220 -0.22 10.98 -9.71
C ILE A 220 -0.63 9.52 -9.53
N ASP A 221 0.24 8.57 -9.88
CA ASP A 221 -0.03 7.14 -9.68
C ASP A 221 -0.15 6.81 -8.19
N ALA A 222 0.61 7.48 -7.31
CA ALA A 222 0.45 7.36 -5.85
C ALA A 222 -0.90 7.92 -5.35
N LEU A 223 -1.34 9.08 -5.84
CA LEU A 223 -2.66 9.65 -5.55
C LEU A 223 -3.79 8.69 -5.95
N LEU A 224 -3.76 8.20 -7.19
CA LEU A 224 -4.75 7.27 -7.72
C LEU A 224 -4.74 5.94 -6.96
N GLY A 225 -3.55 5.42 -6.67
CA GLY A 225 -3.36 4.20 -5.91
C GLY A 225 -3.91 4.31 -4.49
N ALA A 226 -3.65 5.42 -3.80
CA ALA A 226 -4.17 5.68 -2.46
C ALA A 226 -5.71 5.66 -2.43
N VAL A 227 -6.38 6.22 -3.44
CA VAL A 227 -7.85 6.16 -3.54
C VAL A 227 -8.33 4.74 -3.93
N GLY A 228 -7.66 4.10 -4.89
CA GLY A 228 -8.02 2.77 -5.40
C GLY A 228 -7.85 1.64 -4.39
N THR A 229 -6.93 1.80 -3.45
CA THR A 229 -6.58 0.80 -2.41
C THR A 229 -6.94 1.26 -1.00
N GLY A 230 -7.50 2.45 -0.86
CA GLY A 230 -7.87 3.01 0.45
C GLY A 230 -8.86 2.12 1.19
N GLN A 231 -8.81 2.18 2.52
CA GLN A 231 -9.71 1.42 3.39
C GLN A 231 -10.57 2.36 4.23
N ILE A 232 -11.81 1.92 4.45
CA ILE A 232 -12.73 2.48 5.42
C ILE A 232 -12.26 2.06 6.81
N THR A 233 -11.98 3.04 7.68
CA THR A 233 -11.57 2.77 9.06
C THR A 233 -12.78 2.54 9.97
N LYS A 234 -13.92 3.19 9.66
CA LYS A 234 -15.16 3.06 10.42
C LYS A 234 -16.39 3.41 9.59
N PHE A 235 -17.46 2.65 9.73
CA PHE A 235 -18.78 3.03 9.21
C PHE A 235 -19.51 3.93 10.21
N VAL A 236 -20.04 5.05 9.75
CA VAL A 236 -20.64 6.09 10.62
C VAL A 236 -22.15 6.18 10.42
N SER A 237 -22.60 6.13 9.18
CA SER A 237 -24.01 6.17 8.80
C SER A 237 -24.19 5.35 7.54
N ASP A 238 -25.31 4.64 7.43
CA ASP A 238 -25.67 3.93 6.19
C ASP A 238 -26.60 4.75 5.28
N THR A 239 -26.84 6.01 5.63
CA THR A 239 -27.65 6.94 4.86
C THR A 239 -26.90 8.24 4.61
N ASN A 240 -27.33 8.98 3.59
CA ASN A 240 -26.83 10.32 3.28
C ASN A 240 -27.52 11.42 4.14
N ALA A 241 -28.04 11.07 5.31
CA ALA A 241 -28.66 12.03 6.22
C ALA A 241 -27.59 12.82 7.01
N SER A 242 -27.95 14.03 7.41
CA SER A 242 -27.11 14.87 8.28
C SER A 242 -25.70 15.19 7.74
N LEU A 243 -25.54 15.34 6.42
CA LEU A 243 -24.21 15.60 5.79
C LEU A 243 -23.49 16.82 6.38
N ALA A 244 -24.23 17.87 6.76
CA ALA A 244 -23.68 19.04 7.42
C ALA A 244 -22.98 18.73 8.76
N LYS A 245 -23.46 17.72 9.51
CA LYS A 245 -22.80 17.25 10.73
C LYS A 245 -21.38 16.76 10.44
N TYR A 246 -21.14 16.20 9.26
CA TYR A 246 -19.88 15.59 8.84
C TYR A 246 -19.02 16.52 7.98
N GLY A 247 -19.49 17.74 7.68
CA GLY A 247 -18.84 18.64 6.73
C GLY A 247 -18.88 18.14 5.28
N LEU A 248 -19.87 17.29 4.95
CA LEU A 248 -20.06 16.71 3.61
C LEU A 248 -21.14 17.43 2.79
N ASP A 249 -21.80 18.44 3.37
CA ASP A 249 -22.61 19.41 2.63
C ASP A 249 -21.73 20.42 1.88
N LYS A 250 -20.53 20.70 2.41
CA LYS A 250 -19.46 21.51 1.83
C LYS A 250 -18.13 20.79 2.02
N PRO A 251 -17.87 19.73 1.25
CA PRO A 251 -16.68 18.89 1.43
C PRO A 251 -15.40 19.71 1.25
N ALA A 252 -14.43 19.48 2.14
CA ALA A 252 -13.12 20.11 2.10
C ALA A 252 -12.25 19.57 0.97
N VAL A 253 -12.48 18.30 0.59
CA VAL A 253 -11.86 17.68 -0.58
C VAL A 253 -12.92 16.99 -1.44
N ARG A 254 -12.82 17.17 -2.76
CA ARG A 254 -13.54 16.37 -3.76
C ARG A 254 -12.53 15.76 -4.70
N PHE A 255 -12.63 14.46 -4.90
CA PHE A 255 -11.82 13.72 -5.84
C PHE A 255 -12.73 12.99 -6.83
N GLN A 256 -12.40 13.10 -8.12
CA GLN A 256 -13.02 12.33 -9.17
C GLN A 256 -11.95 11.64 -10.01
N ALA A 257 -12.21 10.39 -10.41
CA ALA A 257 -11.49 9.74 -11.49
C ALA A 257 -12.46 9.24 -12.57
N LYS A 258 -12.01 9.20 -13.83
CA LYS A 258 -12.68 8.51 -14.93
C LYS A 258 -11.80 7.38 -15.45
N LEU A 259 -12.39 6.20 -15.53
CA LEU A 259 -11.71 4.98 -15.94
C LEU A 259 -11.94 4.70 -17.43
N ALA A 260 -11.13 3.82 -18.00
CA ALA A 260 -11.18 3.43 -19.40
C ALA A 260 -12.50 2.74 -19.81
N ASP A 261 -13.14 2.05 -18.86
CA ASP A 261 -14.47 1.42 -19.04
C ASP A 261 -15.64 2.41 -18.95
N GLY A 262 -15.35 3.70 -18.75
CA GLY A 262 -16.35 4.77 -18.60
C GLY A 262 -16.88 4.93 -17.17
N LYS A 263 -16.49 4.07 -16.21
CA LYS A 263 -16.86 4.22 -14.81
C LYS A 263 -16.22 5.49 -14.22
N SER A 264 -16.95 6.14 -13.32
CA SER A 264 -16.42 7.27 -12.54
C SER A 264 -16.37 6.93 -11.07
N ILE A 265 -15.24 7.27 -10.45
CA ILE A 265 -15.04 7.23 -9.01
C ILE A 265 -15.23 8.65 -8.48
N GLN A 266 -16.03 8.82 -7.42
CA GLN A 266 -16.33 10.13 -6.85
C GLN A 266 -16.28 10.04 -5.32
N LEU A 267 -15.27 10.66 -4.72
CA LEU A 267 -15.02 10.67 -3.30
C LEU A 267 -15.12 12.10 -2.76
N GLU A 268 -15.82 12.27 -1.65
CA GLU A 268 -15.87 13.52 -0.91
C GLU A 268 -15.35 13.31 0.51
N VAL A 269 -14.53 14.24 0.98
CA VAL A 269 -13.97 14.22 2.34
C VAL A 269 -14.40 15.48 3.07
N GLY A 270 -14.95 15.28 4.26
CA GLY A 270 -15.48 16.30 5.15
C GLY A 270 -14.51 16.61 6.29
N LYS A 271 -15.08 16.90 7.47
CA LYS A 271 -14.29 17.33 8.64
C LYS A 271 -13.51 16.17 9.27
N LYS A 272 -12.41 16.51 9.94
CA LYS A 272 -11.66 15.59 10.81
C LYS A 272 -12.47 15.20 12.05
N GLU A 273 -12.39 13.95 12.46
CA GLU A 273 -12.87 13.42 13.75
C GLU A 273 -11.79 12.53 14.37
N GLY A 274 -11.20 12.98 15.48
CA GLY A 274 -10.07 12.27 16.10
C GLY A 274 -8.87 12.22 15.16
N ALA A 275 -8.40 11.01 14.86
CA ALA A 275 -7.29 10.78 13.92
C ALA A 275 -7.76 10.69 12.45
N ASP A 276 -9.04 10.50 12.20
CA ASP A 276 -9.59 10.17 10.88
C ASP A 276 -10.46 11.31 10.31
N TYR A 277 -10.93 11.17 9.08
CA TYR A 277 -11.80 12.14 8.41
C TYR A 277 -13.07 11.47 7.94
N TYR A 278 -14.20 12.16 8.09
CA TYR A 278 -15.43 11.70 7.46
C TYR A 278 -15.33 11.78 5.95
N ALA A 279 -15.87 10.78 5.26
CA ALA A 279 -15.89 10.72 3.81
C ALA A 279 -17.14 10.00 3.32
N ARG A 280 -17.44 10.17 2.02
CA ARG A 280 -18.44 9.40 1.29
C ARG A 280 -18.01 9.14 -0.14
N ASP A 281 -18.40 7.98 -0.64
CA ASP A 281 -18.33 7.61 -2.06
C ASP A 281 -19.71 7.83 -2.67
N LEU A 282 -19.81 8.67 -3.70
CA LEU A 282 -21.09 9.06 -4.28
C LEU A 282 -21.80 7.91 -5.01
N SER A 283 -21.11 6.79 -5.26
CA SER A 283 -21.71 5.60 -5.85
C SER A 283 -22.59 4.80 -4.87
N ARG A 284 -22.50 5.06 -3.56
CA ARG A 284 -23.23 4.33 -2.52
C ARG A 284 -23.73 5.25 -1.40
N PRO A 285 -24.86 4.92 -0.74
CA PRO A 285 -25.31 5.69 0.40
C PRO A 285 -24.41 5.43 1.62
N GLY A 286 -24.25 6.47 2.44
CA GLY A 286 -23.61 6.36 3.74
C GLY A 286 -22.43 7.31 3.93
N VAL A 287 -21.96 7.35 5.16
CA VAL A 287 -20.79 8.11 5.61
C VAL A 287 -19.89 7.16 6.36
N PHE A 288 -18.61 7.24 6.09
CA PHE A 288 -17.58 6.46 6.73
C PHE A 288 -16.39 7.34 7.11
N GLN A 289 -15.37 6.76 7.71
CA GLN A 289 -14.11 7.40 8.01
C GLN A 289 -12.97 6.84 7.15
N ILE A 290 -12.02 7.72 6.82
CA ILE A 290 -10.74 7.38 6.18
C ILE A 290 -9.59 7.89 7.04
N ASN A 291 -8.43 7.25 6.92
CA ASN A 291 -7.26 7.62 7.70
C ASN A 291 -6.61 8.94 7.24
N ASP A 292 -5.79 9.52 8.12
CA ASP A 292 -5.06 10.78 7.86
C ASP A 292 -4.09 10.69 6.68
N ASN A 293 -3.48 9.52 6.43
CA ASN A 293 -2.56 9.31 5.31
C ASN A 293 -3.25 9.50 3.95
N LEU A 294 -4.44 8.92 3.77
CA LEU A 294 -5.21 9.12 2.54
C LEU A 294 -5.64 10.59 2.39
N HIS A 295 -6.08 11.23 3.48
CA HIS A 295 -6.40 12.65 3.47
C HIS A 295 -5.19 13.52 3.10
N ALA A 296 -3.99 13.19 3.60
CA ALA A 296 -2.76 13.92 3.30
C ALA A 296 -2.42 13.87 1.81
N ILE A 297 -2.53 12.69 1.18
CA ILE A 297 -2.33 12.52 -0.27
C ILE A 297 -3.41 13.28 -1.07
N LEU A 298 -4.66 13.21 -0.63
CA LEU A 298 -5.76 14.00 -1.21
C LEU A 298 -5.61 15.53 -0.99
N SER A 299 -4.66 15.94 -0.15
CA SER A 299 -4.31 17.35 0.09
C SER A 299 -3.11 17.81 -0.73
N ASP A 300 -2.53 16.95 -1.58
CA ASP A 300 -1.45 17.33 -2.50
C ASP A 300 -1.84 18.58 -3.30
N LYS A 301 -0.89 19.51 -3.43
CA LYS A 301 -1.06 20.73 -4.23
C LYS A 301 -0.64 20.47 -5.67
N TYR A 302 -1.02 21.38 -6.56
CA TYR A 302 -0.60 21.35 -7.97
C TYR A 302 0.91 21.18 -8.13
N PHE A 303 1.69 21.87 -7.29
CA PHE A 303 3.14 21.75 -7.31
C PHE A 303 3.63 20.33 -6.99
N ASP A 304 2.93 19.56 -6.16
CA ASP A 304 3.36 18.21 -5.80
C ASP A 304 3.10 17.18 -6.90
N LEU A 305 2.10 17.45 -7.76
CA LEU A 305 1.68 16.57 -8.85
C LEU A 305 2.26 16.97 -10.22
N ARG A 306 2.89 18.14 -10.35
CA ARG A 306 3.52 18.56 -11.60
C ARG A 306 4.88 17.91 -11.78
N ASP A 307 5.29 17.81 -13.03
CA ASP A 307 6.67 17.53 -13.41
C ASP A 307 7.59 18.70 -13.01
N LYS A 308 8.66 18.38 -12.27
CA LYS A 308 9.65 19.33 -11.75
C LYS A 308 11.04 19.07 -12.30
N GLN A 309 11.21 18.10 -13.21
CA GLN A 309 12.48 17.83 -13.86
C GLN A 309 12.69 18.85 -14.98
N ILE A 310 13.90 19.40 -15.05
CA ILE A 310 14.27 20.31 -16.14
C ILE A 310 14.48 19.56 -17.46
N THR A 311 14.77 18.26 -17.39
CA THR A 311 15.06 17.40 -18.53
C THR A 311 14.60 15.97 -18.27
N HIS A 312 14.16 15.30 -19.34
CA HIS A 312 13.84 13.86 -19.38
C HIS A 312 14.77 13.11 -20.33
N ILE A 313 15.95 13.67 -20.62
CA ILE A 313 16.93 13.04 -21.49
C ILE A 313 17.47 11.79 -20.79
N MET A 314 17.29 10.64 -21.41
CA MET A 314 17.86 9.39 -20.91
C MET A 314 19.38 9.38 -21.14
N PRO A 315 20.22 9.12 -20.13
CA PRO A 315 21.69 9.10 -20.29
C PRO A 315 22.16 8.14 -21.38
N ASP A 316 21.48 7.01 -21.55
CA ASP A 316 21.78 6.02 -22.60
C ASP A 316 21.55 6.53 -24.03
N ASP A 317 20.69 7.54 -24.19
CA ASP A 317 20.40 8.15 -25.48
C ASP A 317 21.36 9.29 -25.83
N VAL A 318 22.20 9.73 -24.90
CA VAL A 318 23.15 10.84 -25.13
C VAL A 318 24.34 10.35 -25.96
N THR A 319 24.57 11.00 -27.11
CA THR A 319 25.76 10.77 -27.94
C THR A 319 26.84 11.80 -27.71
N ARG A 320 26.46 13.04 -27.41
CA ARG A 320 27.40 14.14 -27.15
C ARG A 320 26.78 15.19 -26.25
N ALA A 321 27.54 15.71 -25.29
CA ALA A 321 27.16 16.84 -24.47
C ALA A 321 28.28 17.89 -24.48
N GLU A 322 28.01 19.07 -25.05
CA GLU A 322 28.90 20.23 -24.97
C GLU A 322 28.61 20.99 -23.69
N VAL A 323 29.63 21.26 -22.89
CA VAL A 323 29.54 22.01 -21.64
C VAL A 323 30.37 23.28 -21.79
N HIS A 324 29.70 24.41 -21.60
CA HIS A 324 30.31 25.73 -21.45
C HIS A 324 30.02 26.20 -20.03
N ASN A 325 31.00 26.13 -19.13
CA ASN A 325 30.83 26.55 -17.74
C ASN A 325 31.87 27.61 -17.32
N LEU A 326 31.95 27.92 -16.02
CA LEU A 326 32.87 28.95 -15.53
C LEU A 326 34.34 28.54 -15.60
N ASN A 327 34.62 27.23 -15.70
CA ASN A 327 35.98 26.71 -15.77
C ASN A 327 36.48 26.72 -17.20
N GLU A 328 35.74 26.08 -18.11
CA GLU A 328 36.16 25.90 -19.50
C GLU A 328 35.01 25.49 -20.44
N THR A 329 35.37 25.25 -21.70
CA THR A 329 34.49 24.69 -22.72
C THR A 329 35.05 23.36 -23.19
N PHE A 330 34.26 22.30 -23.08
CA PHE A 330 34.65 20.96 -23.49
C PHE A 330 33.42 20.16 -23.92
N ALA A 331 33.65 19.00 -24.54
CA ALA A 331 32.59 18.11 -24.95
C ALA A 331 32.83 16.70 -24.41
N CYS A 332 31.75 16.06 -23.97
CA CYS A 332 31.72 14.67 -23.56
C CYS A 332 30.98 13.87 -24.65
N VAL A 333 31.58 12.79 -25.14
CA VAL A 333 31.01 11.94 -26.20
C VAL A 333 30.79 10.52 -25.70
N LYS A 334 29.86 9.78 -26.31
CA LYS A 334 29.62 8.38 -25.95
C LYS A 334 30.90 7.57 -26.15
N GLY A 335 31.40 6.99 -25.06
CA GLY A 335 32.57 6.11 -25.08
C GLY A 335 32.22 4.71 -25.59
N SER A 336 33.21 3.81 -25.56
CA SER A 336 33.00 2.38 -25.83
C SER A 336 32.26 1.63 -24.70
N GLY A 337 32.12 2.26 -23.52
CA GLY A 337 31.37 1.77 -22.37
C GLY A 337 30.01 2.47 -22.18
N SER A 338 29.42 2.33 -20.99
CA SER A 338 28.11 2.95 -20.68
C SER A 338 28.16 4.47 -20.48
N GLY A 339 29.31 5.03 -20.09
CA GLY A 339 29.47 6.46 -19.76
C GLY A 339 29.93 7.35 -20.92
N LEU A 340 29.85 8.66 -20.68
CA LEU A 340 30.46 9.67 -21.53
C LEU A 340 31.94 9.83 -21.19
N VAL A 341 32.75 10.08 -22.21
CA VAL A 341 34.19 10.35 -22.07
C VAL A 341 34.53 11.70 -22.72
N LEU A 342 35.61 12.32 -22.26
CA LEU A 342 36.06 13.59 -22.83
C LEU A 342 36.41 13.44 -24.33
N GLU A 343 35.87 14.32 -25.16
CA GLU A 343 36.19 14.43 -26.57
C GLU A 343 37.62 14.97 -26.71
N GLN A 344 38.55 14.12 -27.14
CA GLN A 344 39.92 14.52 -27.41
C GLN A 344 39.99 15.32 -28.72
N SER A 345 40.56 16.52 -28.66
CA SER A 345 40.88 17.30 -29.87
C SER A 345 41.80 16.48 -30.79
N ALA A 346 41.54 16.51 -32.10
CA ALA A 346 42.34 15.79 -33.10
C ALA A 346 43.80 16.30 -33.22
N ASP A 347 44.18 17.35 -32.47
CA ASP A 347 45.52 17.95 -32.52
C ASP A 347 46.54 17.22 -31.61
N LYS A 348 47.22 16.26 -32.24
CA LYS A 348 48.66 15.95 -32.18
C LYS A 348 49.41 16.29 -30.88
N THR A 349 49.44 15.34 -29.94
CA THR A 349 50.63 14.87 -29.17
C THR A 349 50.28 13.90 -28.04
N ALA A 350 48.99 13.67 -27.74
CA ALA A 350 48.59 12.74 -26.70
C ALA A 350 48.92 11.28 -27.05
N ASP A 351 49.52 10.56 -26.09
CA ASP A 351 49.78 9.13 -26.14
C ASP A 351 48.48 8.38 -26.48
N LYS A 352 48.40 7.85 -27.71
CA LYS A 352 47.27 7.06 -28.24
C LYS A 352 47.01 5.73 -27.49
N LYS A 353 47.57 5.55 -26.29
CA LYS A 353 47.46 4.35 -25.46
C LYS A 353 46.63 4.55 -24.18
N ALA A 354 46.42 5.78 -23.70
CA ALA A 354 45.60 6.02 -22.52
C ALA A 354 44.11 6.12 -22.90
N ALA A 355 43.24 5.48 -22.11
CA ALA A 355 41.80 5.65 -22.29
C ALA A 355 41.40 7.12 -22.01
N PRO A 356 40.47 7.70 -22.80
CA PRO A 356 39.99 9.06 -22.53
C PRO A 356 39.40 9.17 -21.11
N PRO A 357 39.61 10.30 -20.40
CA PRO A 357 39.00 10.52 -19.09
C PRO A 357 37.47 10.42 -19.13
N SER A 358 36.88 9.83 -18.09
CA SER A 358 35.42 9.75 -17.96
C SER A 358 34.84 11.11 -17.58
N CYS A 359 33.72 11.49 -18.19
CA CYS A 359 32.91 12.61 -17.71
C CYS A 359 32.01 12.17 -16.54
N PRO A 360 31.63 13.08 -15.64
CA PRO A 360 30.58 12.85 -14.65
C PRO A 360 29.24 12.52 -15.30
N ASP A 361 28.33 11.88 -14.55
CA ASP A 361 26.97 11.58 -15.02
C ASP A 361 25.99 12.74 -14.76
N PHE A 362 26.40 13.95 -15.11
CA PHE A 362 25.62 15.16 -14.83
C PHE A 362 24.27 15.18 -15.56
N ILE A 363 24.10 14.45 -16.68
CA ILE A 363 22.79 14.34 -17.35
C ILE A 363 21.85 13.41 -16.58
N GLY A 364 22.36 12.29 -16.04
CA GLY A 364 21.58 11.42 -15.15
C GLY A 364 21.16 12.16 -13.89
N GLU A 365 22.11 12.83 -13.22
CA GLU A 365 21.86 13.62 -12.00
C GLU A 365 20.81 14.72 -12.24
N LEU A 366 20.96 15.53 -13.30
CA LEU A 366 19.97 16.54 -13.69
C LEU A 366 18.60 15.96 -14.05
N GLY A 367 18.58 14.74 -14.58
CA GLY A 367 17.36 14.01 -14.89
C GLY A 367 16.62 13.54 -13.63
N GLU A 368 17.32 13.29 -12.52
CA GLU A 368 16.72 12.88 -11.24
C GLU A 368 16.30 14.08 -10.38
N ASP A 369 16.98 15.21 -10.56
CA ASP A 369 16.75 16.42 -9.78
C ASP A 369 15.33 16.99 -9.92
N GLN A 370 14.77 17.33 -8.77
CA GLN A 370 13.47 17.96 -8.64
C GLN A 370 13.66 19.43 -8.27
N ALA A 371 13.06 20.33 -9.05
CA ALA A 371 13.07 21.74 -8.71
C ALA A 371 12.31 22.04 -7.42
N ASP A 372 12.85 22.93 -6.59
CA ASP A 372 12.22 23.45 -5.37
C ASP A 372 11.03 24.36 -5.71
N GLU A 373 11.16 25.12 -6.81
CA GLU A 373 10.11 25.96 -7.38
C GLU A 373 10.19 25.95 -8.90
N VAL A 374 9.05 26.16 -9.57
CA VAL A 374 9.00 26.34 -11.02
C VAL A 374 8.18 27.56 -11.36
N TYR A 375 8.78 28.50 -12.08
CA TYR A 375 8.15 29.72 -12.56
C TYR A 375 7.70 29.51 -14.00
N ASP A 376 6.44 29.12 -14.20
CA ASP A 376 5.86 28.99 -15.55
C ASP A 376 5.73 30.35 -16.27
N THR A 377 5.65 31.43 -15.49
CA THR A 377 5.70 32.81 -15.98
C THR A 377 6.77 33.56 -15.19
N PRO A 378 8.05 33.42 -15.56
CA PRO A 378 9.13 33.95 -14.76
C PRO A 378 9.08 35.48 -14.62
N PRO A 379 9.20 36.02 -13.40
CA PRO A 379 9.40 37.46 -13.22
C PRO A 379 10.66 37.94 -13.94
N ALA A 380 10.68 39.21 -14.37
CA ALA A 380 11.83 39.79 -15.07
C ALA A 380 13.13 39.73 -14.24
N SER A 381 13.04 39.79 -12.91
CA SER A 381 14.19 39.62 -12.00
C SER A 381 14.81 38.23 -12.15
N ILE A 382 14.00 37.18 -12.15
CA ILE A 382 14.46 35.79 -12.31
C ILE A 382 14.95 35.53 -13.73
N ALA A 383 14.24 36.04 -14.74
CA ALA A 383 14.65 35.91 -16.13
C ALA A 383 16.02 36.55 -16.41
N LYS A 384 16.36 37.63 -15.69
CA LYS A 384 17.66 38.32 -15.81
C LYS A 384 18.82 37.47 -15.32
N GLU A 385 18.61 36.59 -14.34
CA GLU A 385 19.66 35.66 -13.85
C GLU A 385 20.15 34.69 -14.93
N LEU A 386 19.32 34.41 -15.93
CA LEU A 386 19.66 33.57 -17.08
C LEU A 386 20.10 34.34 -18.33
N ALA A 387 20.11 35.69 -18.29
CA ALA A 387 20.52 36.50 -19.44
C ALA A 387 22.03 36.38 -19.74
N LYS A 388 22.83 36.04 -18.73
CA LYS A 388 24.25 35.70 -18.83
C LYS A 388 24.48 34.38 -18.09
N PRO A 389 24.16 33.24 -18.72
CA PRO A 389 24.22 31.94 -18.04
C PRO A 389 25.66 31.64 -17.61
N ALA A 390 25.80 31.11 -16.39
CA ALA A 390 27.09 30.64 -15.88
C ALA A 390 27.45 29.28 -16.48
N VAL A 391 26.44 28.47 -16.80
CA VAL A 391 26.60 27.18 -17.46
C VAL A 391 25.62 27.06 -18.62
N GLN A 392 26.10 26.58 -19.77
CA GLN A 392 25.30 26.18 -20.91
C GLN A 392 25.70 24.76 -21.31
N ILE A 393 24.71 23.89 -21.47
CA ILE A 393 24.89 22.49 -21.84
C ILE A 393 24.07 22.23 -23.10
N THR A 394 24.72 21.76 -24.16
CA THR A 394 24.04 21.30 -25.37
C THR A 394 24.16 19.79 -25.47
N VAL A 395 23.03 19.09 -25.33
CA VAL A 395 22.97 17.63 -25.38
C VAL A 395 22.45 17.19 -26.74
N THR A 396 23.17 16.29 -27.40
CA THR A 396 22.79 15.63 -28.65
C THR A 396 22.42 14.19 -28.36
N ASP A 397 21.22 13.77 -28.73
CA ASP A 397 20.76 12.39 -28.57
C ASP A 397 21.20 11.49 -29.75
N LYS A 398 20.89 10.19 -29.67
CA LYS A 398 21.17 9.19 -30.72
C LYS A 398 20.43 9.44 -32.04
N ASN A 399 19.39 10.26 -32.03
CA ASN A 399 18.64 10.67 -33.22
C ASN A 399 19.17 12.00 -33.80
N GLY A 400 20.22 12.57 -33.21
CA GLY A 400 20.78 13.86 -33.59
C GLY A 400 19.97 15.07 -33.10
N LYS A 401 18.93 14.87 -32.26
CA LYS A 401 18.18 15.96 -31.65
C LYS A 401 19.08 16.68 -30.64
N LYS A 402 19.17 17.99 -30.78
CA LYS A 402 19.86 18.85 -29.82
C LYS A 402 18.87 19.45 -28.83
N SER A 403 19.23 19.44 -27.55
CA SER A 403 18.50 20.10 -26.47
C SER A 403 19.47 20.97 -25.67
N GLN A 404 19.07 22.20 -25.37
CA GLN A 404 19.88 23.16 -24.63
C GLN A 404 19.37 23.33 -23.20
N LEU A 405 20.26 23.19 -22.24
CA LEU A 405 20.03 23.52 -20.83
C LEU A 405 20.93 24.70 -20.46
N ILE A 406 20.39 25.70 -19.77
CA ILE A 406 21.15 26.83 -19.27
C ILE A 406 20.91 27.01 -17.77
N PHE A 407 21.96 27.39 -17.05
CA PHE A 407 21.91 27.62 -15.62
C PHE A 407 22.54 28.98 -15.27
N SER A 408 21.95 29.64 -14.27
CA SER A 408 22.47 30.89 -13.71
C SER A 408 23.71 30.63 -12.84
N GLY A 409 24.38 31.70 -12.43
CA GLY A 409 25.26 31.62 -11.26
C GLY A 409 24.45 31.40 -9.98
N ILE A 410 25.16 31.12 -8.88
CA ILE A 410 24.54 30.99 -7.55
C ILE A 410 23.96 32.35 -7.13
N THR A 411 22.66 32.34 -6.77
CA THR A 411 21.92 33.50 -6.28
C THR A 411 21.33 33.17 -4.91
N GLY A 412 21.95 33.70 -3.85
CA GLY A 412 21.66 33.25 -2.48
C GLY A 412 22.05 31.77 -2.30
N ASP A 413 21.08 30.94 -1.93
CA ASP A 413 21.26 29.48 -1.75
C ASP A 413 20.67 28.65 -2.91
N SER A 414 20.39 29.28 -4.04
CA SER A 414 19.74 28.63 -5.18
C SER A 414 20.46 28.91 -6.50
N ILE A 415 20.14 28.07 -7.48
CA ILE A 415 20.39 28.35 -8.89
C ILE A 415 19.09 28.29 -9.68
N TYR A 416 19.09 28.93 -10.83
CA TYR A 416 17.98 28.89 -11.78
C TYR A 416 18.43 28.16 -13.04
N GLY A 417 17.56 27.28 -13.54
CA GLY A 417 17.77 26.51 -14.76
C GLY A 417 16.63 26.68 -15.75
N ARG A 418 16.92 26.58 -17.03
CA ARG A 418 15.92 26.50 -18.10
C ARG A 418 16.36 25.54 -19.20
N SER A 419 15.39 24.81 -19.75
CA SER A 419 15.54 24.00 -20.96
C SER A 419 14.93 24.73 -22.17
N ASP A 420 15.43 24.49 -23.37
CA ASP A 420 14.84 24.99 -24.62
C ASP A 420 13.46 24.38 -24.93
N SER A 421 13.09 23.28 -24.27
CA SER A 421 11.78 22.64 -24.39
C SER A 421 10.67 23.33 -23.60
N SER A 422 11.01 24.30 -22.72
CA SER A 422 10.05 24.94 -21.82
C SER A 422 10.35 26.42 -21.58
N PRO A 423 9.34 27.31 -21.60
CA PRO A 423 9.54 28.70 -21.20
C PRO A 423 9.70 28.88 -19.69
N ALA A 424 9.45 27.84 -18.89
CA ALA A 424 9.54 27.90 -17.44
C ALA A 424 11.00 28.01 -16.95
N ILE A 425 11.18 28.68 -15.80
CA ILE A 425 12.45 28.68 -15.08
C ILE A 425 12.30 27.83 -13.83
N PHE A 426 13.21 26.88 -13.64
CA PHE A 426 13.27 25.96 -12.53
C PHE A 426 14.28 26.48 -11.50
N LYS A 427 13.91 26.49 -10.23
CA LYS A 427 14.78 26.84 -9.12
C LYS A 427 15.25 25.57 -8.44
N PHE A 428 16.55 25.44 -8.27
CA PHE A 428 17.17 24.30 -7.60
C PHE A 428 18.02 24.76 -6.42
N ALA A 429 18.28 23.83 -5.51
CA ALA A 429 19.26 24.00 -4.46
C ALA A 429 20.66 24.23 -5.05
N LYS A 430 21.51 24.97 -4.32
CA LYS A 430 22.89 25.27 -4.71
C LYS A 430 23.71 24.03 -5.11
N ARG A 431 23.46 22.84 -4.55
CA ARG A 431 24.21 21.61 -4.88
C ARG A 431 24.22 21.30 -6.39
N VAL A 432 23.11 21.60 -7.07
CA VAL A 432 22.96 21.35 -8.51
C VAL A 432 23.97 22.17 -9.31
N PHE A 433 24.46 23.29 -8.77
CA PHE A 433 25.51 24.07 -9.39
C PHE A 433 26.81 23.29 -9.52
N ASP A 434 27.16 22.50 -8.50
CA ASP A 434 28.41 21.73 -8.49
C ASP A 434 28.34 20.58 -9.51
N GLU A 435 27.14 20.05 -9.76
CA GLU A 435 26.86 19.01 -10.77
C GLU A 435 27.02 19.52 -12.20
N VAL A 436 26.74 20.81 -12.44
CA VAL A 436 26.83 21.43 -13.79
C VAL A 436 28.09 22.27 -14.01
N ASN A 437 28.76 22.73 -12.94
CA ASN A 437 29.97 23.53 -12.98
C ASN A 437 31.22 22.74 -12.55
N PHE A 438 31.42 21.58 -13.16
CA PHE A 438 32.59 20.73 -12.92
C PHE A 438 33.76 21.07 -13.87
N PRO A 439 35.02 20.90 -13.43
CA PRO A 439 36.17 21.08 -14.32
C PRO A 439 36.22 19.96 -15.37
N GLN A 440 36.89 20.22 -16.49
CA GLN A 440 37.15 19.20 -17.50
C GLN A 440 37.89 18.01 -16.86
N PRO A 441 37.43 16.77 -17.12
CA PRO A 441 38.12 15.57 -16.70
C PRO A 441 39.58 15.51 -17.20
N LYS A 442 40.50 14.99 -16.38
CA LYS A 442 41.94 14.92 -16.68
C LYS A 442 42.43 13.51 -16.93
#